data_AF-A0ABD6G4U1-F1
#
_entry.id   AF-A0ABD6G4U1-F1
#
_cell.length_a   1.000
_cell.length_b   1.000
_cell.length_c   1.000
_cell.angle_alpha   90.00
_cell.angle_beta   90.00
_cell.angle_gamma   90.00
#
_symmetry.space_group_name_H-M   'P 1'
#
loop_
_entity.id
_entity.type
_entity.pdbx_description
1 polymer ?
#
loop_
_entity_poly.entity_id
_entity_poly.type
_entity_poly.pdbx_seq_one_letter_code
_entity_poly.pdbx_strand_id
1 'polypeptide(L)'
;MEYNGTKVLTTKQLAKFFDADMARIYAIFYRHKEIFKEGKDYFLLTKKDIAAWSESPHLPSLKYVSLLYLWTEHGAFKFAQSFKGLRAWQGYSNCICHFCGTPEEKKLLNNLYEKLARKAAEQC
;
A
#
# COMPACT_ATOMS: atom_id res chain seq x y z
N MET A 1 -8.38 3.53 5.98
CA MET A 1 -7.79 3.11 7.26
C MET A 1 -6.93 4.26 7.73
N GLU A 2 -6.99 4.58 9.01
CA GLU A 2 -6.33 5.76 9.57
C GLU A 2 -5.64 5.37 10.88
N TYR A 3 -4.47 5.96 11.11
CA TYR A 3 -3.69 5.82 12.33
C TYR A 3 -3.10 7.19 12.68
N ASN A 4 -3.33 7.66 13.92
CA ASN A 4 -2.90 8.98 14.40
C ASN A 4 -3.23 10.13 13.43
N GLY A 5 -4.47 10.24 12.97
CA GLY A 5 -4.87 11.33 12.06
C GLY A 5 -4.38 11.18 10.62
N THR A 6 -3.67 10.08 10.30
CA THR A 6 -3.01 9.89 9.01
C THR A 6 -3.56 8.65 8.30
N LYS A 7 -3.94 8.78 7.03
CA LYS A 7 -4.32 7.64 6.20
C LYS A 7 -3.13 6.71 6.02
N VAL A 8 -3.35 5.41 6.20
CA VAL A 8 -2.29 4.40 6.15
C VAL A 8 -2.71 3.14 5.42
N LEU A 9 -1.72 2.43 4.88
CA LEU A 9 -1.84 1.11 4.25
C LEU A 9 -1.07 0.06 5.04
N THR A 10 -1.64 -1.13 5.20
CA THR A 10 -0.87 -2.30 5.64
C THR A 10 0.07 -2.78 4.54
N THR A 11 1.14 -3.50 4.89
CA THR A 11 2.02 -4.17 3.89
C THR A 11 1.24 -5.04 2.91
N LYS A 12 0.18 -5.72 3.37
CA LYS A 12 -0.70 -6.54 2.53
C LYS A 12 -1.43 -5.71 1.47
N GLN A 13 -2.00 -4.57 1.87
CA GLN A 13 -2.69 -3.67 0.93
C GLN A 13 -1.71 -3.03 -0.05
N LEU A 14 -0.54 -2.62 0.43
CA LEU A 14 0.51 -2.06 -0.40
C LEU A 14 1.00 -3.07 -1.46
N ALA A 15 1.24 -4.31 -1.05
CA ALA A 15 1.60 -5.41 -1.94
C ALA A 15 0.55 -5.61 -3.05
N LYS A 16 -0.74 -5.56 -2.70
CA LYS A 16 -1.85 -5.62 -3.68
C LYS A 16 -1.82 -4.46 -4.68
N PHE A 17 -1.49 -3.25 -4.25
CA PHE A 17 -1.46 -2.10 -5.14
C PHE A 17 -0.39 -2.25 -6.23
N PHE A 18 0.77 -2.79 -5.87
CA PHE A 18 1.90 -3.00 -6.78
C PHE A 18 1.87 -4.35 -7.53
N ASP A 19 0.80 -5.13 -7.40
CA ASP A 19 0.71 -6.49 -7.94
C ASP A 19 1.93 -7.34 -7.57
N ALA A 20 2.25 -7.34 -6.27
CA ALA A 20 3.45 -7.94 -5.70
C ALA A 20 3.15 -8.70 -4.40
N ASP A 21 4.10 -9.51 -3.97
CA ASP A 21 4.04 -10.18 -2.67
C ASP A 21 4.53 -9.30 -1.53
N MET A 22 4.04 -9.56 -0.31
CA MET A 22 4.53 -8.88 0.90
C MET A 22 6.04 -9.06 1.09
N ALA A 23 6.58 -10.23 0.73
CA ALA A 23 8.02 -10.49 0.78
C ALA A 23 8.81 -9.50 -0.10
N ARG A 24 8.25 -9.12 -1.26
CA ARG A 24 8.89 -8.14 -2.16
C ARG A 24 8.89 -6.74 -1.55
N ILE A 25 7.80 -6.34 -0.90
CA ILE A 25 7.72 -5.06 -0.18
C ILE A 25 8.77 -5.01 0.94
N TYR A 26 8.85 -6.07 1.76
CA TYR A 26 9.88 -6.14 2.80
C TYR A 26 11.30 -6.11 2.24
N ALA A 27 11.58 -6.84 1.17
CA ALA A 27 12.90 -6.83 0.54
C ALA A 27 13.32 -5.43 0.06
N ILE A 28 12.38 -4.66 -0.53
CA ILE A 28 12.63 -3.27 -0.94
C ILE A 28 12.88 -2.39 0.29
N PHE A 29 12.02 -2.51 1.30
CA PHE A 29 12.13 -1.73 2.53
C PHE A 29 13.47 -1.96 3.23
N TYR A 30 13.87 -3.22 3.43
CA TYR A 30 15.12 -3.54 4.13
C TYR A 30 16.36 -3.18 3.32
N ARG A 31 16.30 -3.24 1.99
CA ARG A 31 17.40 -2.84 1.11
C ARG A 31 17.69 -1.34 1.17
N HIS A 32 16.65 -0.54 1.36
CA HIS A 32 16.73 0.92 1.37
C HIS A 32 16.29 1.50 2.71
N LYS A 33 16.45 0.76 3.81
CA LYS A 33 15.84 1.12 5.11
C LYS A 33 16.23 2.52 5.58
N GLU A 34 17.45 2.94 5.27
CA GLU A 34 18.01 4.25 5.58
C GLU A 34 17.26 5.42 4.94
N ILE A 35 16.56 5.20 3.82
CA ILE A 35 15.76 6.25 3.18
C ILE A 35 14.38 6.37 3.82
N PHE A 36 13.92 5.34 4.54
CA PHE A 36 12.63 5.33 5.21
C PHE A 36 12.75 5.87 6.64
N LYS A 37 11.89 6.82 6.98
CA LYS A 37 11.83 7.49 8.27
C LYS A 37 10.57 7.09 9.00
N GLU A 38 10.72 6.46 10.15
CA GLU A 38 9.60 6.16 11.05
C GLU A 38 8.88 7.45 11.47
N GLY A 39 7.55 7.40 11.57
CA GLY A 39 6.70 8.56 11.83
C GLY A 39 6.39 9.41 10.60
N LYS A 40 7.20 9.32 9.53
CA LYS A 40 6.94 10.02 8.25
C LYS A 40 6.48 9.07 7.15
N ASP A 41 7.23 7.99 6.95
CA ASP A 41 7.04 7.05 5.84
C ASP A 41 6.27 5.81 6.29
N TYR A 42 6.48 5.41 7.54
CA TYR A 42 5.78 4.28 8.14
C TYR A 42 5.65 4.46 9.65
N PHE A 43 4.71 3.72 10.23
CA PHE A 43 4.62 3.46 11.67
C PHE A 43 4.84 1.97 11.91
N LEU A 44 5.69 1.62 12.86
CA LEU A 44 5.86 0.24 13.32
C LEU A 44 5.04 0.05 14.59
N LEU A 45 4.01 -0.78 14.52
CA LEU A 45 3.18 -1.11 15.67
C LEU A 45 3.65 -2.44 16.26
N THR A 46 3.93 -2.43 17.56
CA THR A 46 4.19 -3.64 18.34
C THR A 46 2.88 -4.35 18.67
N LYS A 47 2.96 -5.58 19.18
CA LYS A 47 1.78 -6.31 19.69
C LYS A 47 0.93 -5.48 20.67
N LYS A 48 1.57 -4.67 21.51
CA LYS A 48 0.86 -3.79 22.47
C LYS A 48 0.13 -2.67 21.73
N ASP A 49 0.78 -2.03 20.75
CA ASP A 49 0.18 -0.95 19.96
C ASP A 49 -0.95 -1.46 19.06
N ILE A 50 -0.79 -2.67 18.49
CA ILE A 50 -1.83 -3.36 17.72
C ILE A 50 -3.04 -3.64 18.60
N ALA A 51 -2.83 -4.14 19.83
CA ALA A 51 -3.93 -4.39 20.76
C ALA A 51 -4.70 -3.10 21.11
N ALA A 52 -3.97 -2.01 21.36
CA ALA A 52 -4.56 -0.70 21.63
C ALA A 52 -5.30 -0.12 20.41
N TRP A 53 -4.80 -0.36 19.20
CA TRP A 53 -5.43 0.13 17.96
C TRP A 53 -6.59 -0.76 17.47
N SER A 54 -6.57 -2.05 17.82
CA SER A 54 -7.57 -3.07 17.43
C SER A 54 -8.96 -2.86 18.08
N GLU A 55 -9.11 -1.88 18.97
CA GLU A 55 -10.43 -1.42 19.44
C GLU A 55 -11.22 -0.70 18.33
N SER A 56 -10.60 -0.43 17.18
CA SER A 56 -11.27 0.12 16.00
C SER A 56 -11.97 -0.96 15.16
N PRO A 57 -13.26 -0.78 14.77
CA PRO A 57 -14.08 -1.78 14.07
C PRO A 57 -13.64 -2.11 12.62
N HIS A 58 -12.55 -1.53 12.13
CA HIS A 58 -12.09 -1.68 10.74
C HIS A 58 -10.87 -2.60 10.58
N LEU A 59 -10.43 -3.26 11.64
CA LEU A 59 -9.27 -4.17 11.59
C LEU A 59 -9.72 -5.63 11.42
N PRO A 60 -9.28 -6.33 10.36
CA PRO A 60 -9.33 -7.80 10.36
C PRO A 60 -8.55 -8.29 11.58
N SER A 61 -9.00 -9.37 12.24
CA SER A 61 -8.43 -9.85 13.50
C SER A 61 -6.90 -10.04 13.42
N LEU A 62 -6.14 -9.02 13.84
CA LEU A 62 -4.68 -9.05 13.89
C LEU A 62 -4.16 -9.84 15.11
N LYS A 63 -4.98 -10.75 15.65
CA LYS A 63 -4.75 -11.47 16.92
C LYS A 63 -3.38 -12.19 16.98
N TYR A 64 -2.77 -12.48 15.84
CA TYR A 64 -1.50 -13.22 15.74
C TYR A 64 -0.33 -12.39 15.19
N VAL A 65 -0.54 -11.11 14.85
CA VAL A 65 0.53 -10.26 14.29
C VAL A 65 1.33 -9.63 15.42
N SER A 66 2.62 -9.94 15.49
CA SER A 66 3.53 -9.41 16.53
C SER A 66 4.11 -8.05 16.19
N LEU A 67 4.23 -7.75 14.88
CA LEU A 67 4.72 -6.48 14.34
C LEU A 67 3.92 -6.13 13.09
N LEU A 68 3.44 -4.90 13.01
CA LEU A 68 2.69 -4.40 11.85
C LEU A 68 3.32 -3.12 11.34
N TYR A 69 3.66 -3.11 10.05
CA TYR A 69 4.03 -1.88 9.35
C TYR A 69 2.79 -1.23 8.73
N LEU A 70 2.61 0.04 9.06
CA LEU A 70 1.62 0.92 8.45
C LEU A 70 2.33 1.95 7.60
N TRP A 71 2.04 1.99 6.31
CA TRP A 71 2.69 2.85 5.33
C TRP A 71 1.85 4.10 5.10
N THR A 72 2.48 5.26 5.23
CA THR A 72 1.86 6.55 4.88
C THR A 72 1.87 6.72 3.35
N GLU A 73 1.19 7.77 2.86
CA GLU A 73 1.29 8.18 1.46
C GLU A 73 2.74 8.32 0.99
N HIS A 74 3.56 9.04 1.76
CA HIS A 74 4.94 9.29 1.42
C HIS A 74 5.78 8.01 1.40
N GLY A 75 5.54 7.08 2.33
CA GLY A 75 6.17 5.75 2.31
C GLY A 75 5.75 4.93 1.09
N ALA A 76 4.45 4.89 0.79
CA ALA A 76 3.91 4.16 -0.36
C ALA A 76 4.50 4.65 -1.70
N PHE A 77 4.67 5.96 -1.86
CA PHE A 77 5.26 6.54 -3.07
C PHE A 77 6.75 6.21 -3.25
N LYS A 78 7.51 6.03 -2.17
CA LYS A 78 8.90 5.55 -2.27
C LYS A 78 8.99 4.14 -2.86
N PHE A 79 8.02 3.27 -2.58
CA PHE A 79 8.00 1.95 -3.21
C PHE A 79 7.82 2.02 -4.72
N ALA A 80 7.02 2.97 -5.23
CA ALA A 80 6.80 3.12 -6.67
C ALA A 80 8.11 3.32 -7.46
N GLN A 81 9.11 3.99 -6.86
CA GLN A 81 10.43 4.19 -7.47
C GLN A 81 11.23 2.88 -7.62
N SER A 82 10.93 1.86 -6.80
CA SER A 82 11.64 0.57 -6.81
C SER A 82 11.07 -0.44 -7.79
N PHE A 83 9.84 -0.23 -8.28
CA PHE A 83 9.22 -1.05 -9.31
C PHE A 83 9.56 -0.52 -10.70
N LYS A 84 9.59 -1.41 -11.70
CA LYS A 84 9.84 -1.06 -13.11
C LYS A 84 8.65 -1.47 -13.99
N GLY A 85 8.49 -0.77 -15.10
CA GLY A 85 7.47 -1.09 -16.11
C GLY A 85 6.04 -0.72 -15.70
N LEU A 86 5.05 -1.31 -16.38
CA LEU A 86 3.63 -0.97 -16.22
C LEU A 86 3.12 -1.18 -14.78
N ARG A 87 3.66 -2.17 -14.06
CA ARG A 87 3.29 -2.44 -12.65
C ARG A 87 3.65 -1.29 -11.71
N ALA A 88 4.75 -0.59 -11.98
CA ALA A 88 5.14 0.58 -11.20
C ALA A 88 4.11 1.71 -11.35
N TRP A 89 3.69 1.98 -12.59
CA TRP A 89 2.66 2.95 -12.90
C TRP A 89 1.31 2.57 -12.29
N GLN A 90 0.90 1.30 -12.40
CA GLN A 90 -0.32 0.79 -11.77
C GLN A 90 -0.33 0.98 -10.25
N GLY A 91 0.75 0.56 -9.58
CA GLY A 91 0.86 0.73 -8.14
C GLY A 91 0.88 2.19 -7.71
N TYR A 92 1.57 3.05 -8.45
CA TYR A 92 1.58 4.48 -8.20
C TYR A 92 0.19 5.11 -8.32
N SER A 93 -0.54 4.85 -9.42
CA SER A 93 -1.91 5.35 -9.59
C SER A 93 -2.87 4.82 -8.53
N ASN A 94 -2.73 3.54 -8.13
CA ASN A 94 -3.50 2.96 -7.03
C ASN A 94 -3.23 3.67 -5.70
N CYS A 95 -1.97 4.03 -5.43
CA CYS A 95 -1.61 4.82 -4.25
C CYS A 95 -2.25 6.21 -4.29
N ILE A 96 -2.10 6.97 -5.39
CA ILE A 96 -2.72 8.30 -5.54
C ILE A 96 -4.23 8.21 -5.32
N CYS A 97 -4.89 7.26 -5.99
CA CYS A 97 -6.32 7.09 -5.88
C CYS A 97 -6.77 6.79 -4.44
N HIS A 98 -5.97 6.04 -3.67
CA HIS A 98 -6.28 5.73 -2.29
C HIS A 98 -6.11 6.94 -1.34
N PHE A 99 -5.01 7.68 -1.47
CA PHE A 99 -4.68 8.77 -0.54
C PHE A 99 -5.40 10.08 -0.91
N CYS A 100 -5.41 10.40 -2.19
CA CYS A 100 -5.84 11.71 -2.73
C CYS A 100 -7.12 11.63 -3.58
N GLY A 101 -7.45 10.46 -4.13
CA GLY A 101 -8.46 10.35 -5.19
C GLY A 101 -9.91 10.41 -4.71
N THR A 102 -10.78 10.91 -5.58
CA THR A 102 -12.23 10.87 -5.42
C THR A 102 -12.82 9.50 -5.82
N PRO A 103 -14.06 9.18 -5.40
CA PRO A 103 -14.75 7.97 -5.86
C PRO A 103 -14.86 7.87 -7.39
N GLU A 104 -15.05 9.00 -8.08
CA GLU A 104 -15.12 9.08 -9.53
C GLU A 104 -13.78 8.73 -10.19
N GLU A 105 -12.68 9.28 -9.69
CA GLU A 105 -11.32 9.00 -10.19
C GLU A 105 -10.97 7.53 -10.02
N LYS A 106 -11.38 6.93 -8.89
CA LYS A 106 -11.23 5.49 -8.66
C LYS A 106 -11.97 4.65 -9.70
N LYS A 107 -13.20 5.05 -10.04
CA LYS A 107 -14.02 4.37 -11.04
C LYS A 107 -13.38 4.49 -12.43
N LEU A 108 -12.89 5.67 -12.78
CA LEU A 108 -12.18 5.91 -14.04
C LEU A 108 -10.91 5.04 -14.15
N LEU A 109 -10.11 4.98 -13.09
CA LEU A 109 -8.89 4.19 -13.06
C LEU A 109 -9.15 2.69 -13.23
N ASN A 110 -10.14 2.15 -12.52
CA ASN A 110 -10.55 0.76 -12.67
C ASN A 110 -11.00 0.45 -14.10
N ASN A 111 -11.86 1.30 -14.69
CA ASN A 111 -12.32 1.15 -16.06
C ASN A 111 -11.15 1.19 -17.07
N LEU A 112 -10.16 2.05 -16.84
CA LEU A 112 -8.96 2.13 -17.69
C LEU A 112 -8.17 0.82 -17.63
N TYR A 113 -7.91 0.28 -16.44
CA TYR A 113 -7.14 -0.96 -16.31
C TYR A 113 -7.89 -2.17 -16.87
N GLU A 114 -9.21 -2.25 -16.73
CA GLU A 114 -10.01 -3.29 -17.38
C GLU A 114 -9.90 -3.23 -18.91
N LYS A 115 -9.99 -2.03 -19.50
CA LYS A 115 -9.83 -1.85 -20.95
C LYS A 115 -8.43 -2.24 -21.43
N LEU A 116 -7.38 -1.84 -20.70
CA LEU A 116 -6.00 -2.20 -21.02
C LEU A 116 -5.79 -3.72 -20.95
N ALA A 117 -6.36 -4.38 -19.95
CA ALA A 117 -6.28 -5.83 -19.80
C ALA A 117 -6.96 -6.58 -20.95
N ARG A 118 -8.16 -6.14 -21.37
CA ARG A 118 -8.87 -6.72 -22.53
C ARG A 118 -8.06 -6.58 -23.81
N LYS A 119 -7.52 -5.39 -24.07
CA LYS A 119 -6.70 -5.13 -25.26
C LYS A 119 -5.43 -5.98 -25.30
N ALA A 120 -4.80 -6.23 -24.14
CA ALA A 120 -3.64 -7.10 -24.06
C ALA A 120 -3.99 -8.58 -24.32
N ALA A 121 -5.18 -9.02 -23.89
CA ALA A 121 -5.66 -10.39 -24.11
C ALA A 121 -6.09 -10.64 -25.56
N GLU A 122 -6.61 -9.63 -26.27
CA GLU A 122 -6.97 -9.70 -27.69
C GLU A 122 -5.77 -9.72 -28.63
N GLN A 123 -4.58 -9.37 -28.13
CA GLN A 123 -3.32 -9.33 -28.89
C GLN A 123 -2.43 -10.57 -28.67
N CYS A 124 -2.89 -11.55 -27.89
CA CYS A 124 -2.25 -12.86 -27.68
C CYS A 124 -3.03 -13.96 -28.39
#